data_AF-A0A7C6DWT6-F1
#
_entry.id   AF-A0A7C6DWT6-F1
#
_cell.length_a   1.000
_cell.length_b   1.000
_cell.length_c   1.000
_cell.angle_alpha   90.00
_cell.angle_beta   90.00
_cell.angle_gamma   90.00
#
_symmetry.space_group_name_H-M   'P 1'
#
loop_
_entity.id
_entity.type
_entity.pdbx_description
1 polymer ?
#
loop_
_entity_poly.entity_id
_entity_poly.type
_entity_poly.pdbx_seq_one_letter_code
_entity_poly.pdbx_strand_id
1 'polypeptide(L)'
;MFKPYMKKTFLAAAVTLCFTALAVAQSTASVKAAAGSKTARDGFRNETEIRDKFNAWKSDAEAKAWLTVMGYDPASIDSVRAEKPHNDKADVVVTIVASGKTTREGISIKLVSGEKGYNQIDKRRLEQYKRLWGLPPPVEYALSLFLGERPPDRPSRLPDRMFLNELTEAEQAAVIEFFEKNRSRILDEIFAGSGPNRARWLLVARKTSKGNDAGIFPIEKAIEFYGTGKIEITRSGSLRIGRITIQRKGGDAGRETARMLQFKINPALLLGK
;
A
#
# COMPACT_ATOMS: atom_id res chain seq x y z
N MET A 1 -5.52 -66.73 -48.15
CA MET A 1 -5.13 -66.06 -46.88
C MET A 1 -6.41 -65.53 -46.24
N PHE A 2 -6.75 -66.06 -45.07
CA PHE A 2 -7.78 -65.70 -44.07
C PHE A 2 -8.83 -64.59 -44.33
N LYS A 3 -10.11 -65.00 -44.35
CA LYS A 3 -11.24 -64.69 -43.41
C LYS A 3 -11.50 -63.23 -42.91
N PRO A 4 -12.72 -62.92 -42.39
CA PRO A 4 -13.59 -61.82 -42.85
C PRO A 4 -13.95 -60.85 -41.70
N TYR A 5 -15.15 -60.23 -41.74
CA TYR A 5 -15.85 -59.55 -40.63
C TYR A 5 -15.38 -58.10 -40.37
N MET A 6 -16.19 -57.09 -40.03
CA MET A 6 -17.50 -57.06 -39.38
C MET A 6 -18.06 -55.63 -39.46
N LYS A 7 -19.37 -55.46 -39.61
CA LYS A 7 -20.08 -54.20 -39.31
C LYS A 7 -19.83 -53.82 -37.85
N LYS A 8 -19.45 -52.57 -37.60
CA LYS A 8 -19.59 -51.92 -36.29
C LYS A 8 -20.34 -50.60 -36.43
N THR A 9 -21.60 -50.68 -36.01
CA THR A 9 -22.38 -49.61 -35.39
C THR A 9 -21.52 -48.66 -34.55
N PHE A 10 -21.55 -47.38 -34.87
CA PHE A 10 -21.21 -46.33 -33.91
C PHE A 10 -22.51 -45.69 -33.43
N LEU A 11 -22.85 -46.04 -32.20
CA LEU A 11 -23.85 -45.38 -31.38
C LEU A 11 -23.32 -43.98 -31.07
N ALA A 12 -23.99 -42.94 -31.56
CA ALA A 12 -23.70 -41.56 -31.18
C ALA A 12 -24.15 -41.35 -29.74
N ALA A 13 -23.24 -41.48 -28.79
CA ALA A 13 -23.46 -41.04 -27.41
C ALA A 13 -23.45 -39.51 -27.40
N ALA A 14 -24.64 -38.91 -27.42
CA ALA A 14 -24.83 -37.50 -27.11
C ALA A 14 -24.48 -37.28 -25.63
N VAL A 15 -23.24 -36.88 -25.36
CA VAL A 15 -22.85 -36.33 -24.07
C VAL A 15 -23.41 -34.92 -24.01
N THR A 16 -24.64 -34.80 -23.53
CA THR A 16 -25.21 -33.51 -23.12
C THR A 16 -24.42 -33.03 -21.91
N LEU A 17 -23.41 -32.20 -22.14
CA LEU A 17 -22.76 -31.43 -21.07
C LEU A 17 -23.80 -30.43 -20.55
N CYS A 18 -24.53 -30.83 -19.50
CA CYS A 18 -25.24 -29.91 -18.64
C CYS A 18 -24.20 -29.03 -17.94
N PHE A 19 -23.81 -27.92 -18.57
CA PHE A 19 -23.21 -26.80 -17.86
C PHE A 19 -24.29 -26.20 -16.97
N THR A 20 -24.45 -26.74 -15.76
CA THR A 20 -25.09 -25.99 -14.67
C THR A 20 -24.16 -24.82 -14.36
N ALA A 21 -24.43 -23.68 -14.98
CA ALA A 21 -23.85 -22.42 -14.57
C ALA A 21 -24.31 -22.15 -13.14
N LEU A 22 -23.49 -22.53 -12.16
CA LEU A 22 -23.56 -21.95 -10.83
C LEU A 22 -23.21 -20.48 -10.99
N ALA A 23 -24.25 -19.67 -11.19
CA ALA A 23 -24.19 -18.25 -10.96
C ALA A 23 -23.81 -18.06 -9.49
N VAL A 24 -22.51 -17.87 -9.24
CA VAL A 24 -22.04 -17.31 -7.99
C VAL A 24 -22.65 -15.91 -7.96
N ALA A 25 -23.74 -15.77 -7.20
CA ALA A 25 -24.24 -14.50 -6.76
C ALA A 25 -23.13 -13.85 -5.93
N GLN A 26 -22.27 -13.07 -6.59
CA GLN A 26 -21.47 -12.07 -5.91
C GLN A 26 -22.48 -11.15 -5.25
N SER A 27 -22.56 -11.24 -3.91
CA SER A 27 -23.27 -10.24 -3.14
C SER A 27 -22.57 -8.91 -3.41
N THR A 28 -23.21 -8.10 -4.23
CA THR A 28 -22.90 -6.69 -4.39
C THR A 28 -23.29 -6.01 -3.08
N ALA A 29 -22.44 -6.16 -2.05
CA ALA A 29 -22.39 -5.20 -0.97
C ALA A 29 -21.85 -3.91 -1.61
N SER A 30 -22.78 -3.01 -1.92
CA SER A 30 -22.52 -1.72 -2.54
C SER A 30 -21.36 -1.02 -1.85
N VAL A 31 -20.24 -0.86 -2.56
CA VAL A 31 -19.14 0.01 -2.18
C VAL A 31 -19.66 1.44 -2.25
N LYS A 32 -20.27 1.93 -1.17
CA LYS A 32 -20.70 3.32 -1.03
C LYS A 32 -19.88 3.99 0.07
N ALA A 33 -18.58 4.11 -0.18
CA ALA A 33 -17.67 5.02 0.53
C ALA A 33 -16.67 5.64 -0.47
N ALA A 34 -17.19 6.19 -1.57
CA ALA A 34 -16.37 6.76 -2.65
C ALA A 34 -15.77 8.14 -2.31
N ALA A 35 -16.20 8.82 -1.24
CA ALA A 35 -15.69 10.13 -0.86
C ALA A 35 -14.94 10.06 0.47
N GLY A 36 -13.66 10.47 0.48
CA GLY A 36 -13.00 10.80 1.74
C GLY A 36 -13.70 12.02 2.32
N SER A 37 -14.14 11.95 3.57
CA SER A 37 -14.75 13.10 4.24
C SER A 37 -13.66 14.10 4.62
N LYS A 38 -13.79 15.37 4.22
CA LYS A 38 -12.96 16.48 4.69
C LYS A 38 -13.51 16.93 6.06
N THR A 39 -12.90 16.48 7.15
CA THR A 39 -13.30 16.89 8.51
C THR A 39 -12.06 17.15 9.35
N ALA A 40 -11.62 18.40 9.39
CA ALA A 40 -10.70 18.88 10.42
C ALA A 40 -10.99 20.35 10.73
N ARG A 41 -11.45 20.68 11.94
CA ARG A 41 -11.51 22.09 12.38
C ARG A 41 -10.21 22.53 13.05
N ASP A 42 -9.62 21.68 13.89
CA ASP A 42 -8.54 22.11 14.81
C ASP A 42 -7.13 21.60 14.47
N GLY A 43 -7.01 20.68 13.52
CA GLY A 43 -5.73 20.21 12.99
C GLY A 43 -4.97 19.29 13.94
N PHE A 44 -4.45 18.18 13.41
CA PHE A 44 -3.89 17.09 14.20
C PHE A 44 -2.40 17.30 14.50
N ARG A 45 -2.00 17.03 15.75
CA ARG A 45 -0.62 17.19 16.25
C ARG A 45 0.19 15.91 16.16
N ASN A 46 -0.43 14.75 16.39
CA ASN A 46 0.25 13.44 16.41
C ASN A 46 -0.76 12.28 16.38
N GLU A 47 -0.26 11.05 16.29
CA GLU A 47 -1.03 9.81 16.36
C GLU A 47 -1.80 9.64 17.68
N THR A 48 -1.27 10.18 18.78
CA THR A 48 -1.89 10.12 20.11
C THR A 48 -3.22 10.87 20.12
N GLU A 49 -3.28 12.04 19.48
CA GLU A 49 -4.51 12.81 19.35
C GLU A 49 -5.59 12.04 18.56
N ILE A 50 -5.21 11.38 17.46
CA ILE A 50 -6.16 10.57 16.67
C ILE A 50 -6.68 9.39 17.49
N ARG A 51 -5.80 8.70 18.23
CA ARG A 51 -6.20 7.65 19.17
C ARG A 51 -7.21 8.18 20.19
N ASP A 52 -6.91 9.32 20.81
CA ASP A 52 -7.75 9.89 21.87
C ASP A 52 -9.12 10.32 21.34
N LYS A 53 -9.17 10.85 20.12
CA LYS A 53 -10.44 11.15 19.42
C LYS A 53 -11.31 9.91 19.22
N PHE A 54 -10.73 8.79 18.76
CA PHE A 54 -11.49 7.53 18.67
C PHE A 54 -11.96 7.03 20.04
N ASN A 55 -11.16 7.16 21.09
CA ASN A 55 -11.59 6.82 22.44
C ASN A 55 -12.70 7.76 22.96
N ALA A 56 -12.74 9.01 22.49
CA ALA A 56 -13.76 10.01 22.80
C ALA A 56 -14.90 10.09 21.75
N TRP A 57 -15.07 9.08 20.90
CA TRP A 57 -15.96 9.16 19.72
C TRP A 57 -17.40 9.57 20.03
N LYS A 58 -17.92 9.33 21.25
CA LYS A 58 -19.28 9.73 21.64
C LYS A 58 -19.46 11.26 21.63
N SER A 59 -18.42 12.02 21.95
CA SER A 59 -18.43 13.49 21.97
C SER A 59 -17.61 14.11 20.83
N ASP A 60 -16.67 13.38 20.23
CA ASP A 60 -15.84 13.89 19.15
C ASP A 60 -16.51 13.74 17.77
N ALA A 61 -16.83 14.87 17.15
CA ALA A 61 -17.52 14.91 15.87
C ALA A 61 -16.68 14.37 14.70
N GLU A 62 -15.35 14.54 14.74
CA GLU A 62 -14.45 14.05 13.69
C GLU A 62 -14.35 12.53 13.75
N ALA A 63 -14.22 11.97 14.96
CA ALA A 63 -14.22 10.52 15.17
C ALA A 63 -15.53 9.87 14.71
N LYS A 64 -16.70 10.49 14.99
CA LYS A 64 -17.99 10.00 14.45
C LYS A 64 -17.99 9.99 12.93
N ALA A 65 -17.52 11.07 12.30
CA ALA A 65 -17.46 11.16 10.85
C ALA A 65 -16.53 10.08 10.27
N TRP A 66 -15.39 9.81 10.90
CA TRP A 66 -14.50 8.73 10.47
C TRP A 66 -15.14 7.35 10.61
N LEU A 67 -15.81 7.07 11.73
CA LEU A 67 -16.53 5.81 11.93
C LEU A 67 -17.60 5.60 10.84
N THR A 68 -18.32 6.67 10.46
CA THR A 68 -19.27 6.63 9.34
C THR A 68 -18.58 6.32 8.01
N VAL A 69 -17.46 6.98 7.70
CA VAL A 69 -16.68 6.67 6.49
C VAL A 69 -16.15 5.22 6.51
N MET A 70 -15.83 4.72 7.70
CA MET A 70 -15.39 3.35 7.92
C MET A 70 -16.53 2.31 7.80
N GLY A 71 -17.76 2.75 7.56
CA GLY A 71 -18.92 1.90 7.35
C GLY A 71 -19.70 1.57 8.63
N TYR A 72 -19.42 2.24 9.74
CA TYR A 72 -20.13 2.06 11.00
C TYR A 72 -21.19 3.16 11.18
N ASP A 73 -22.42 2.79 11.54
CA ASP A 73 -23.39 3.75 12.04
C ASP A 73 -23.06 4.11 13.50
N PRO A 74 -22.71 5.37 13.82
CA PRO A 74 -22.40 5.76 15.19
C PRO A 74 -23.51 5.47 16.20
N ALA A 75 -24.77 5.41 15.76
CA ALA A 75 -25.89 5.08 16.63
C ALA A 75 -25.92 3.59 17.03
N SER A 76 -25.33 2.70 16.23
CA SER A 76 -25.30 1.25 16.47
C SER A 76 -24.00 0.74 17.10
N ILE A 77 -23.09 1.65 17.49
CA ILE A 77 -21.80 1.28 18.10
C ILE A 77 -21.96 1.15 19.60
N ASP A 78 -21.65 -0.05 20.11
CA ASP A 78 -21.66 -0.36 21.54
C ASP A 78 -20.41 0.20 22.23
N SER A 79 -19.24 -0.01 21.62
CA SER A 79 -17.96 0.50 22.14
C SER A 79 -16.89 0.70 21.07
N VAL A 80 -15.96 1.62 21.36
CA VAL A 80 -14.75 1.86 20.57
C VAL A 80 -13.57 1.93 21.53
N ARG A 81 -12.48 1.23 21.21
CA ARG A 81 -11.21 1.31 21.91
C ARG A 81 -10.08 1.45 20.90
N ALA A 82 -9.32 2.54 20.99
CA ALA A 82 -8.17 2.81 20.15
C ALA A 82 -6.86 2.71 20.95
N GLU A 83 -5.89 2.02 20.37
CA GLU A 83 -4.55 1.82 20.94
C GLU A 83 -3.46 2.06 19.89
N LYS A 84 -2.23 2.33 20.35
CA LYS A 84 -1.07 2.41 19.48
C LYS A 84 -0.33 1.07 19.50
N PRO A 85 -0.29 0.32 18.39
CA PRO A 85 0.51 -0.89 18.33
C PRO A 85 2.01 -0.54 18.32
N HIS A 86 2.87 -1.54 18.51
CA HIS A 86 4.32 -1.37 18.50
C HIS A 86 4.92 -2.08 17.27
N ASN A 87 5.71 -1.34 16.47
CA ASN A 87 6.42 -1.86 15.29
C ASN A 87 5.53 -2.43 14.17
N ASP A 88 4.24 -2.08 14.16
CA ASP A 88 3.28 -2.48 13.13
C ASP A 88 3.11 -1.42 12.03
N LYS A 89 2.37 -1.77 10.97
CA LYS A 89 2.07 -0.84 9.86
C LYS A 89 1.03 0.20 10.23
N ALA A 90 0.02 -0.19 11.01
CA ALA A 90 -0.95 0.73 11.56
C ALA A 90 -0.30 1.57 12.66
N ASP A 91 -0.55 2.87 12.63
CA ASP A 91 -0.10 3.80 13.66
C ASP A 91 -1.09 3.84 14.85
N VAL A 92 -2.37 3.53 14.57
CA VAL A 92 -3.45 3.32 15.54
C VAL A 92 -4.27 2.10 15.14
N VAL A 93 -4.68 1.29 16.10
CA VAL A 93 -5.66 0.20 15.89
C VAL A 93 -6.92 0.51 16.69
N VAL A 94 -8.06 0.50 16.00
CA VAL A 94 -9.38 0.77 16.59
C VAL A 94 -10.16 -0.54 16.66
N THR A 95 -10.49 -0.98 17.86
CA THR A 95 -11.40 -2.10 18.11
C THR A 95 -12.81 -1.54 18.28
N ILE A 96 -13.75 -2.01 17.46
CA ILE A 96 -15.13 -1.52 17.42
C ILE A 96 -16.05 -2.70 17.69
N VAL A 97 -16.97 -2.54 18.65
CA VAL A 97 -18.06 -3.48 18.89
C VAL A 97 -19.35 -2.80 18.45
N ALA A 98 -20.03 -3.39 17.47
CA ALA A 98 -21.29 -2.89 16.94
C ALA A 98 -22.17 -4.05 16.52
N SER A 99 -23.45 -4.02 16.90
CA SER A 99 -24.42 -5.06 16.54
C SER A 99 -23.94 -6.48 16.85
N GLY A 100 -23.28 -6.66 18.01
CA GLY A 100 -22.75 -7.95 18.46
C GLY A 100 -21.52 -8.46 17.69
N LYS A 101 -20.91 -7.65 16.80
CA LYS A 101 -19.68 -7.99 16.07
C LYS A 101 -18.52 -7.14 16.55
N THR A 102 -17.37 -7.78 16.75
CA THR A 102 -16.11 -7.12 17.07
C THR A 102 -15.20 -7.07 15.85
N THR A 103 -14.79 -5.87 15.44
CA THR A 103 -13.85 -5.64 14.34
C THR A 103 -12.61 -4.91 14.83
N ARG A 104 -11.45 -5.19 14.22
CA ARG A 104 -10.19 -4.47 14.46
C ARG A 104 -9.73 -3.78 13.18
N GLU A 105 -9.70 -2.46 13.23
CA GLU A 105 -9.38 -1.57 12.11
C GLU A 105 -8.03 -0.90 12.34
N GLY A 106 -7.03 -1.29 11.55
CA GLY A 106 -5.72 -0.65 11.57
C GLY A 106 -5.71 0.61 10.71
N ILE A 107 -5.20 1.72 11.25
CA ILE A 107 -5.15 3.02 10.59
C ILE A 107 -3.68 3.44 10.49
N SER A 108 -3.17 3.59 9.26
CA SER A 108 -1.91 4.33 9.04
C SER A 108 -2.21 5.81 8.92
N ILE A 109 -1.38 6.65 9.54
CA ILE A 109 -1.56 8.08 9.69
C ILE A 109 -0.44 8.80 8.94
N LYS A 110 -0.79 9.83 8.17
CA LYS A 110 0.17 10.73 7.53
C LYS A 110 -0.21 12.19 7.80
N LEU A 111 0.65 12.85 8.58
CA LEU A 111 0.57 14.28 8.82
C LEU A 111 1.37 15.03 7.76
N VAL A 112 0.77 16.05 7.15
CA VAL A 112 1.39 16.91 6.13
C VAL A 112 1.20 18.38 6.46
N SER A 113 2.20 19.21 6.17
CA SER A 113 2.19 20.65 6.49
C SER A 113 1.88 21.56 5.29
N GLY A 114 1.53 20.99 4.14
CA GLY A 114 1.27 21.73 2.91
C GLY A 114 0.76 20.85 1.77
N GLU A 115 0.59 21.44 0.59
CA GLU A 115 0.15 20.73 -0.63
C GLU A 115 1.23 19.80 -1.20
N LYS A 116 2.48 20.11 -0.93
CA LYS A 116 3.65 19.32 -1.33
C LYS A 116 4.34 18.86 -0.06
N GLY A 117 4.31 17.56 0.21
CA GLY A 117 5.06 16.95 1.31
C GLY A 117 5.31 15.49 0.98
N TYR A 118 6.55 15.02 1.10
CA TYR A 118 6.88 13.62 0.81
C TYR A 118 7.04 12.84 2.11
N ASN A 119 6.07 11.98 2.41
CA ASN A 119 6.07 11.17 3.61
C ASN A 119 6.56 9.76 3.30
N GLN A 120 7.36 9.22 4.21
CA GLN A 120 7.73 7.81 4.15
C GLN A 120 6.51 6.94 4.41
N ILE A 121 6.32 5.93 3.55
CA ILE A 121 5.35 4.84 3.77
C ILE A 121 6.05 3.55 4.15
N ASP A 122 7.26 3.30 3.65
CA ASP A 122 8.03 2.11 4.02
C ASP A 122 9.54 2.38 3.90
N LYS A 123 10.34 1.70 4.72
CA LYS A 123 11.80 1.78 4.69
C LYS A 123 12.43 0.58 5.39
N ARG A 124 13.24 -0.19 4.68
CA ARG A 124 13.94 -1.38 5.20
C ARG A 124 15.31 -1.53 4.54
N ARG A 125 16.19 -2.36 5.12
CA ARG A 125 17.43 -2.80 4.44
C ARG A 125 17.06 -3.67 3.24
N LEU A 126 17.90 -3.71 2.19
CA LEU A 126 17.61 -4.51 0.99
C LEU A 126 17.39 -5.99 1.33
N GLU A 127 18.21 -6.52 2.24
CA GLU A 127 18.12 -7.89 2.74
C GLU A 127 16.74 -8.25 3.31
N GLN A 128 16.00 -7.29 3.89
CA GLN A 128 14.63 -7.55 4.33
C GLN A 128 13.68 -7.69 3.14
N TYR A 129 13.80 -6.82 2.13
CA TYR A 129 13.02 -6.93 0.90
C TYR A 129 13.38 -8.18 0.08
N LYS A 130 14.65 -8.62 0.12
CA LYS A 130 15.07 -9.89 -0.46
C LYS A 130 14.26 -11.05 0.08
N ARG A 131 14.16 -11.17 1.41
CA ARG A 131 13.37 -12.23 2.05
C ARG A 131 11.88 -12.09 1.78
N LEU A 132 11.33 -10.89 1.90
CA LEU A 132 9.90 -10.64 1.73
C LEU A 132 9.44 -10.83 0.28
N TRP A 133 10.30 -10.46 -0.68
CA TRP A 133 9.91 -10.37 -2.07
C TRP A 133 10.53 -11.44 -2.97
N GLY A 134 11.47 -12.22 -2.46
CA GLY A 134 12.21 -13.19 -3.26
C GLY A 134 12.95 -12.48 -4.39
N LEU A 135 13.77 -11.48 -4.07
CA LEU A 135 14.48 -10.69 -5.07
C LEU A 135 15.36 -11.61 -5.93
N PRO A 136 15.19 -11.64 -7.25
CA PRO A 136 16.08 -12.41 -8.11
C PRO A 136 17.48 -11.75 -8.15
N PRO A 137 18.56 -12.52 -8.36
CA PRO A 137 19.93 -12.00 -8.25
C PRO A 137 20.22 -10.73 -9.06
N PRO A 138 19.74 -10.56 -10.31
CA PRO A 138 19.98 -9.33 -11.06
C PRO A 138 19.36 -8.07 -10.40
N VAL A 139 18.18 -8.23 -9.79
CA VAL A 139 17.47 -7.13 -9.13
C VAL A 139 18.12 -6.80 -7.79
N GLU A 140 18.49 -7.83 -7.02
CA GLU A 140 19.25 -7.64 -5.78
C GLU A 140 20.56 -6.90 -6.05
N TYR A 141 21.30 -7.33 -7.07
CA TYR A 141 22.56 -6.69 -7.46
C TYR A 141 22.35 -5.22 -7.87
N ALA A 142 21.42 -4.94 -8.77
CA ALA A 142 21.10 -3.57 -9.19
C ALA A 142 20.68 -2.67 -8.01
N LEU A 143 19.83 -3.18 -7.12
CA LEU A 143 19.41 -2.43 -5.92
C LEU A 143 20.55 -2.26 -4.92
N SER A 144 21.47 -3.22 -4.79
CA SER A 144 22.64 -3.09 -3.90
C SER A 144 23.58 -1.96 -4.31
N LEU A 145 23.81 -1.79 -5.62
CA LEU A 145 24.54 -0.67 -6.21
C LEU A 145 23.78 0.65 -6.00
N PHE A 146 22.47 0.65 -6.26
CA PHE A 146 21.62 1.83 -6.10
C PHE A 146 21.63 2.42 -4.68
N LEU A 147 21.62 1.53 -3.69
CA LEU A 147 21.56 1.86 -2.28
C LEU A 147 22.94 2.18 -1.67
N GLY A 148 24.01 1.79 -2.35
CA GLY A 148 25.37 1.86 -1.82
C GLY A 148 25.64 0.80 -0.74
N GLU A 149 24.87 -0.30 -0.73
CA GLU A 149 25.23 -1.51 0.03
C GLU A 149 26.42 -2.21 -0.64
N ARG A 150 26.52 -2.08 -1.98
CA ARG A 150 27.69 -2.39 -2.80
C ARG A 150 28.27 -1.11 -3.40
N PRO A 151 29.60 -0.91 -3.42
CA PRO A 151 30.20 0.24 -4.10
C PRO A 151 30.01 0.16 -5.63
N PRO A 152 30.11 1.29 -6.36
CA PRO A 152 30.10 1.29 -7.81
C PRO A 152 31.18 0.37 -8.38
N ASP A 153 30.86 -0.39 -9.43
CA ASP A 153 31.82 -1.21 -10.18
C ASP A 153 32.15 -0.62 -11.57
N ARG A 154 31.59 0.54 -11.86
CA ARG A 154 31.79 1.32 -13.08
C ARG A 154 31.61 2.81 -12.76
N PRO A 155 31.95 3.75 -13.69
CA PRO A 155 31.82 5.18 -13.43
C PRO A 155 30.42 5.56 -12.95
N SER A 156 30.38 6.31 -11.85
CA SER A 156 29.15 6.77 -11.20
C SER A 156 29.29 8.24 -10.83
N ARG A 157 28.17 8.96 -10.79
CA ARG A 157 28.13 10.35 -10.28
C ARG A 157 28.55 10.46 -8.81
N LEU A 158 28.39 9.38 -8.03
CA LEU A 158 28.77 9.33 -6.62
C LEU A 158 29.71 8.17 -6.34
N PRO A 159 30.71 8.34 -5.45
CA PRO A 159 31.70 7.30 -5.18
C PRO A 159 31.13 6.13 -4.36
N ASP A 160 30.01 6.31 -3.66
CA ASP A 160 29.48 5.34 -2.69
C ASP A 160 28.25 4.55 -3.18
N ARG A 161 27.75 4.82 -4.39
CA ARG A 161 26.56 4.18 -4.97
C ARG A 161 26.46 4.45 -6.46
N MET A 162 25.59 3.72 -7.14
CA MET A 162 25.10 4.07 -8.47
C MET A 162 23.68 4.65 -8.39
N PHE A 163 23.26 5.29 -9.45
CA PHE A 163 21.87 5.61 -9.73
C PHE A 163 21.31 4.61 -10.73
N LEU A 164 20.00 4.39 -10.72
CA LEU A 164 19.40 3.37 -11.59
C LEU A 164 19.57 3.69 -13.08
N ASN A 165 19.63 4.97 -13.44
CA ASN A 165 19.88 5.40 -14.82
C ASN A 165 21.35 5.32 -15.25
N GLU A 166 22.26 4.87 -14.37
CA GLU A 166 23.67 4.60 -14.68
C GLU A 166 23.93 3.09 -14.87
N LEU A 167 22.91 2.26 -14.61
CA LEU A 167 22.97 0.83 -14.84
C LEU A 167 22.83 0.52 -16.34
N THR A 168 23.24 -0.68 -16.74
CA THR A 168 23.02 -1.19 -18.09
C THR A 168 21.53 -1.32 -18.39
N GLU A 169 21.15 -1.28 -19.66
CA GLU A 169 19.74 -1.44 -20.07
C GLU A 169 19.13 -2.76 -19.56
N ALA A 170 19.90 -3.85 -19.53
CA ALA A 170 19.46 -5.14 -19.01
C ALA A 170 19.18 -5.10 -17.49
N GLU A 171 20.03 -4.45 -16.70
CA GLU A 171 19.83 -4.28 -15.26
C GLU A 171 18.63 -3.37 -14.97
N GLN A 172 18.48 -2.28 -15.73
CA GLN A 172 17.33 -1.38 -15.64
C GLN A 172 16.02 -2.10 -15.96
N ALA A 173 16.00 -2.87 -17.05
CA ALA A 173 14.85 -3.68 -17.45
C ALA A 173 14.50 -4.71 -16.37
N ALA A 174 15.48 -5.44 -15.84
CA ALA A 174 15.24 -6.43 -14.78
C ALA A 174 14.59 -5.81 -13.54
N VAL A 175 15.02 -4.60 -13.13
CA VAL A 175 14.38 -3.87 -12.02
C VAL A 175 12.93 -3.51 -12.36
N ILE A 176 12.70 -2.88 -13.51
CA ILE A 176 11.35 -2.44 -13.91
C ILE A 176 10.41 -3.64 -14.03
N GLU A 177 10.81 -4.70 -14.73
CA GLU A 177 10.03 -5.92 -14.92
C GLU A 177 9.68 -6.59 -13.59
N PHE A 178 10.63 -6.64 -12.66
CA PHE A 178 10.38 -7.20 -11.34
C PHE A 178 9.28 -6.43 -10.60
N PHE A 179 9.37 -5.09 -10.59
CA PHE A 179 8.36 -4.27 -9.92
C PHE A 179 7.02 -4.29 -10.65
N GLU A 180 6.99 -4.41 -11.98
CA GLU A 180 5.75 -4.57 -12.75
C GLU A 180 5.07 -5.91 -12.44
N LYS A 181 5.84 -7.01 -12.52
CA LYS A 181 5.34 -8.37 -12.24
C LYS A 181 4.83 -8.51 -10.80
N ASN A 182 5.42 -7.80 -9.84
CA ASN A 182 5.07 -7.88 -8.43
C ASN A 182 4.24 -6.69 -7.92
N ARG A 183 3.75 -5.82 -8.80
CA ARG A 183 3.14 -4.52 -8.47
C ARG A 183 2.13 -4.61 -7.34
N SER A 184 1.09 -5.45 -7.50
CA SER A 184 0.01 -5.56 -6.52
C SER A 184 0.51 -5.98 -5.14
N ARG A 185 1.39 -6.99 -5.09
CA ARG A 185 1.92 -7.52 -3.83
C ARG A 185 2.84 -6.53 -3.12
N ILE A 186 3.70 -5.84 -3.87
CA ILE A 186 4.59 -4.81 -3.31
C ILE A 186 3.76 -3.66 -2.77
N LEU A 187 2.75 -3.19 -3.51
CA LEU A 187 1.88 -2.10 -3.06
C LEU A 187 1.10 -2.47 -1.79
N ASP A 188 0.49 -3.65 -1.74
CA ASP A 188 -0.21 -4.11 -0.52
C ASP A 188 0.75 -4.18 0.69
N GLU A 189 1.94 -4.75 0.50
CA GLU A 189 2.95 -4.85 1.56
C GLU A 189 3.42 -3.47 2.07
N ILE A 190 3.73 -2.52 1.17
CA ILE A 190 4.25 -1.21 1.57
C ILE A 190 3.17 -0.23 2.04
N PHE A 191 1.88 -0.51 1.84
CA PHE A 191 0.78 0.33 2.33
C PHE A 191 0.06 -0.30 3.52
N ALA A 192 -0.41 -1.53 3.37
CA ALA A 192 -1.21 -2.23 4.37
C ALA A 192 -0.35 -3.04 5.34
N GLY A 193 0.74 -3.63 4.85
CA GLY A 193 1.52 -4.61 5.60
C GLY A 193 0.69 -5.88 5.91
N SER A 194 1.24 -6.74 6.74
CA SER A 194 0.66 -8.04 7.10
C SER A 194 0.28 -8.14 8.58
N GLY A 195 -0.45 -9.21 8.95
CA GLY A 195 -0.72 -9.56 10.34
C GLY A 195 -1.96 -8.86 10.93
N PRO A 196 -2.20 -9.03 12.24
CA PRO A 196 -3.43 -8.58 12.90
C PRO A 196 -3.60 -7.06 12.91
N ASN A 197 -2.49 -6.32 12.94
CA ASN A 197 -2.46 -4.86 12.97
C ASN A 197 -2.11 -4.25 11.59
N ARG A 198 -2.43 -4.95 10.49
CA ARG A 198 -2.33 -4.38 9.15
C ARG A 198 -3.18 -3.13 9.01
N ALA A 199 -2.71 -2.15 8.26
CA ALA A 199 -3.49 -0.96 7.94
C ALA A 199 -4.60 -1.33 6.95
N ARG A 200 -5.84 -1.02 7.32
CA ARG A 200 -7.06 -1.07 6.49
C ARG A 200 -7.49 0.33 6.05
N TRP A 201 -6.99 1.34 6.74
CA TRP A 201 -7.31 2.74 6.49
C TRP A 201 -6.03 3.57 6.42
N LEU A 202 -6.04 4.57 5.55
CA LEU A 202 -5.06 5.65 5.53
C LEU A 202 -5.75 6.95 5.95
N LEU A 203 -5.37 7.49 7.10
CA LEU A 203 -5.79 8.81 7.55
C LEU A 203 -4.72 9.82 7.15
N VAL A 204 -5.11 10.80 6.33
CA VAL A 204 -4.27 11.92 5.96
C VAL A 204 -4.79 13.16 6.66
N ALA A 205 -3.90 13.87 7.35
CA ALA A 205 -4.20 15.12 8.03
C ALA A 205 -3.23 16.20 7.57
N ARG A 206 -3.76 17.25 6.96
CA ARG A 206 -3.05 18.43 6.48
C ARG A 206 -3.30 19.61 7.40
N LYS A 207 -2.22 20.21 7.89
CA LYS A 207 -2.24 21.46 8.65
C LYS A 207 -1.52 22.55 7.88
N THR A 208 -2.21 23.64 7.59
CA THR A 208 -1.63 24.81 6.94
C THR A 208 -1.98 26.08 7.70
N SER A 209 -1.29 27.19 7.40
CA SER A 209 -1.67 28.51 7.93
C SER A 209 -3.06 28.98 7.46
N LYS A 210 -3.60 28.38 6.39
CA LYS A 210 -4.89 28.75 5.78
C LYS A 210 -6.06 27.88 6.25
N GLY A 211 -5.78 26.83 7.03
CA GLY A 211 -6.79 25.87 7.46
C GLY A 211 -6.23 24.45 7.58
N ASN A 212 -7.07 23.59 8.16
CA ASN A 212 -6.80 22.18 8.39
C ASN A 212 -7.75 21.34 7.55
N ASP A 213 -7.24 20.25 6.97
CA ASP A 213 -8.06 19.27 6.26
C ASP A 213 -7.65 17.88 6.72
N ALA A 214 -8.58 16.98 6.94
CA ALA A 214 -8.25 15.57 7.10
C ALA A 214 -9.29 14.70 6.44
N GLY A 215 -8.83 13.52 6.02
CA GLY A 215 -9.68 12.49 5.46
C GLY A 215 -9.13 11.11 5.77
N ILE A 216 -10.04 10.17 6.01
CA ILE A 216 -9.75 8.75 6.15
C ILE A 216 -10.22 8.03 4.89
N PHE A 217 -9.37 7.15 4.36
CA PHE A 217 -9.59 6.46 3.10
C PHE A 217 -9.36 4.96 3.29
N PRO A 218 -10.16 4.08 2.65
CA PRO A 218 -9.81 2.66 2.56
C PRO A 218 -8.40 2.50 2.00
N ILE A 219 -7.61 1.57 2.53
CA ILE A 219 -6.22 1.38 2.12
C ILE A 219 -6.14 0.96 0.65
N GLU A 220 -7.13 0.23 0.15
CA GLU A 220 -7.25 -0.20 -1.25
C GLU A 220 -7.38 1.01 -2.18
N LYS A 221 -8.16 2.03 -1.77
CA LYS A 221 -8.29 3.28 -2.51
C LYS A 221 -6.96 4.05 -2.55
N ALA A 222 -6.21 4.04 -1.45
CA ALA A 222 -4.88 4.65 -1.43
C ALA A 222 -3.90 3.89 -2.35
N ILE A 223 -3.91 2.56 -2.31
CA ILE A 223 -3.10 1.69 -3.16
C ILE A 223 -3.42 1.94 -4.64
N GLU A 224 -4.70 1.97 -5.02
CA GLU A 224 -5.14 2.26 -6.38
C GLU A 224 -4.65 3.65 -6.82
N PHE A 225 -4.90 4.68 -6.01
CA PHE A 225 -4.53 6.05 -6.32
C PHE A 225 -3.02 6.23 -6.51
N TYR A 226 -2.20 5.73 -5.57
CA TYR A 226 -0.76 5.91 -5.63
C TYR A 226 -0.06 4.94 -6.59
N GLY A 227 -0.58 3.72 -6.71
CA GLY A 227 -0.04 2.66 -7.58
C GLY A 227 -0.36 2.83 -9.07
N THR A 228 -1.35 3.66 -9.40
CA THR A 228 -1.70 3.95 -10.80
C THR A 228 -0.62 4.78 -11.50
N GLY A 229 -0.21 4.32 -12.69
CA GLY A 229 0.79 4.95 -13.54
C GLY A 229 1.92 3.99 -13.95
N LYS A 230 2.91 4.52 -14.67
CA LYS A 230 4.06 3.75 -15.15
C LYS A 230 5.02 3.43 -14.00
N ILE A 231 5.71 2.29 -14.13
CA ILE A 231 6.94 2.03 -13.37
C ILE A 231 8.11 2.45 -14.25
N GLU A 232 8.91 3.41 -13.77
CA GLU A 232 9.98 3.99 -14.57
C GLU A 232 11.13 4.51 -13.73
N ILE A 233 12.32 4.49 -14.31
CA ILE A 233 13.50 5.13 -13.76
C ILE A 233 13.44 6.62 -14.13
N THR A 234 13.60 7.49 -13.13
CA THR A 234 13.54 8.94 -13.33
C THR A 234 14.84 9.46 -13.93
N ARG A 235 14.80 10.67 -14.53
CA ARG A 235 16.01 11.37 -14.99
C ARG A 235 17.05 11.59 -13.88
N SER A 236 16.61 11.73 -12.63
CA SER A 236 17.50 11.83 -11.48
C SER A 236 18.11 10.49 -11.06
N GLY A 237 17.58 9.37 -11.58
CA GLY A 237 18.10 8.02 -11.35
C GLY A 237 17.50 7.30 -10.15
N SER A 238 16.31 7.71 -9.70
CA SER A 238 15.45 6.99 -8.76
C SER A 238 14.43 6.12 -9.50
N LEU A 239 13.69 5.27 -8.79
CA LEU A 239 12.57 4.51 -9.37
C LEU A 239 11.26 5.15 -8.95
N ARG A 240 10.26 5.12 -9.84
CA ARG A 240 8.90 5.55 -9.58
C ARG A 240 7.94 4.42 -9.87
N ILE A 241 6.96 4.19 -8.99
CA ILE A 241 5.78 3.33 -9.25
C ILE A 241 4.56 4.23 -9.19
N GLY A 242 4.00 4.61 -10.34
CA GLY A 242 2.89 5.56 -10.39
C GLY A 242 3.25 6.88 -9.70
N ARG A 243 2.62 7.16 -8.55
CA ARG A 243 2.84 8.36 -7.72
C ARG A 243 3.76 8.13 -6.52
N ILE A 244 4.41 6.97 -6.45
CA ILE A 244 5.30 6.56 -5.36
C ILE A 244 6.75 6.72 -5.81
N THR A 245 7.54 7.44 -5.02
CA THR A 245 8.99 7.57 -5.24
C THR A 245 9.72 6.53 -4.43
N ILE A 246 10.65 5.83 -5.08
CA ILE A 246 11.54 4.86 -4.48
C ILE A 246 12.97 5.41 -4.56
N GLN A 247 13.60 5.52 -3.40
CA GLN A 247 14.90 6.16 -3.28
C GLN A 247 15.76 5.48 -2.21
N ARG A 248 17.08 5.62 -2.34
CA ARG A 248 17.97 5.50 -1.17
C ARG A 248 17.53 6.49 -0.10
N LYS A 249 17.47 6.06 1.16
CA LYS A 249 17.11 6.89 2.31
C LYS A 249 17.97 8.15 2.39
N GLY A 250 19.29 7.98 2.29
CA GLY A 250 20.27 9.08 2.41
C GLY A 250 20.25 9.77 3.78
N GLY A 251 21.17 10.71 3.97
CA GLY A 251 21.29 11.47 5.22
C GLY A 251 21.81 10.62 6.38
N ASP A 252 21.19 10.77 7.56
CA ASP A 252 21.50 10.05 8.81
C ASP A 252 22.99 10.10 9.23
N ALA A 253 23.69 11.19 8.90
CA ALA A 253 25.12 11.39 9.14
C ALA A 253 26.01 10.25 8.57
N GLY A 254 25.61 9.66 7.44
CA GLY A 254 26.37 8.59 6.79
C GLY A 254 26.29 7.22 7.45
N ARG A 255 25.47 7.06 8.50
CA ARG A 255 25.21 5.75 9.14
C ARG A 255 24.65 4.74 8.12
N GLU A 256 24.76 3.45 8.43
CA GLU A 256 24.25 2.37 7.59
C GLU A 256 22.77 2.53 7.21
N THR A 257 21.96 3.16 8.08
CA THR A 257 20.53 3.41 7.80
C THR A 257 20.30 4.34 6.61
N ALA A 258 21.30 5.13 6.21
CA ALA A 258 21.27 5.96 5.01
C ALA A 258 21.23 5.12 3.72
N ARG A 259 21.65 3.85 3.78
CA ARG A 259 21.66 2.90 2.65
C ARG A 259 20.36 2.11 2.52
N MET A 260 19.35 2.34 3.36
CA MET A 260 18.06 1.66 3.23
C MET A 260 17.29 2.09 1.98
N LEU A 261 16.51 1.17 1.41
CA LEU A 261 15.51 1.48 0.38
C LEU A 261 14.29 2.11 1.05
N GLN A 262 13.81 3.22 0.50
CA GLN A 262 12.75 4.04 1.07
C GLN A 262 11.68 4.36 0.04
N PHE A 263 10.42 4.22 0.45
CA PHE A 263 9.22 4.50 -0.33
C PHE A 263 8.55 5.76 0.21
N LYS A 264 8.25 6.71 -0.69
CA LYS A 264 7.58 7.97 -0.34
C LYS A 264 6.42 8.29 -1.27
N ILE A 265 5.41 8.92 -0.70
CA ILE A 265 4.26 9.48 -1.42
C ILE A 265 4.07 10.94 -1.02
N ASN A 266 3.21 11.65 -1.75
CA ASN A 266 2.63 12.90 -1.26
C ASN A 266 1.21 12.66 -0.74
N PRO A 267 0.99 12.49 0.58
CA PRO A 267 -0.32 12.19 1.16
C PRO A 267 -1.39 13.24 0.82
N ALA A 268 -1.00 14.51 0.71
CA ALA A 268 -1.91 15.63 0.48
C ALA A 268 -2.70 15.49 -0.84
N LEU A 269 -2.21 14.69 -1.80
CA LEU A 269 -2.90 14.42 -3.06
C LEU A 269 -4.24 13.70 -2.87
N LEU A 270 -4.41 12.92 -1.80
CA LEU A 270 -5.66 12.20 -1.51
C LEU A 270 -6.78 13.11 -1.00
N LEU A 271 -6.44 14.25 -0.38
CA LEU A 271 -7.44 15.17 0.17
C LEU A 271 -8.19 15.94 -0.91
N GLY A 272 -7.79 15.80 -2.18
CA GLY A 272 -8.31 16.61 -3.28
C GLY A 272 -7.86 18.06 -3.18
N LYS A 273 -8.08 18.82 -4.25
CA LYS A 273 -8.23 20.27 -4.17
C LYS A 273 -9.71 20.53 -3.89
#